data_AF-B6WRN6-F1
#
_entry.id   AF-B6WRN6-F1
#
_cell.length_a   1.000
_cell.length_b   1.000
_cell.length_c   1.000
_cell.angle_alpha   90.00
_cell.angle_beta   90.00
_cell.angle_gamma   90.00
#
_symmetry.space_group_name_H-M   'P 1'
#
loop_
_entity.id
_entity.type
_entity.pdbx_description
1 polymer ?
#
loop_
_entity_poly.entity_id
_entity_poly.type
_entity_poly.pdbx_seq_one_letter_code
_entity_poly.pdbx_strand_id
1 'polypeptide(L)'
;MARACQKTFRCRYHNAPGGLRKEYMDAQLRTSICVWFLVIGLKNSSERRLRARAMSLDACMEPLYRDLRGFFGYSNAAFDVSTRPITRLLFSLWPSRQPVDITHVAAVFSSLVSDLRFRLGPFWAKCPSEMRAPRLWAGIERQLDGIYDYGDPDGTEDYPHVDEVQPLYDRIHAAIWPSRPAPEMRLYLSGERFWISAQTKAEAREILRVETGLVGLPVKGIALGERLSDGRTAGELLSLAGGKPGIIALAQ
;
A
#
# COMPACT_ATOMS: atom_id res chain seq x y z
N MET A 1 33.81 -18.00 6.84
CA MET A 1 32.50 -18.65 6.67
C MET A 1 31.32 -17.67 6.49
N ALA A 2 31.22 -16.58 7.26
CA ALA A 2 30.08 -15.65 7.18
C ALA A 2 29.84 -14.96 5.81
N ARG A 3 30.90 -14.59 5.05
CA ARG A 3 30.76 -13.95 3.72
C ARG A 3 30.19 -14.86 2.62
N ALA A 4 30.39 -16.18 2.72
CA ALA A 4 29.83 -17.13 1.74
C ALA A 4 28.33 -17.38 1.97
N CYS A 5 27.88 -17.24 3.21
CA CYS A 5 26.51 -17.47 3.67
C CYS A 5 25.55 -16.28 3.39
N GLN A 6 25.94 -15.32 2.53
CA GLN A 6 25.07 -14.21 2.08
C GLN A 6 24.86 -14.16 0.56
N LYS A 7 25.40 -15.14 -0.18
CA LYS A 7 25.33 -15.13 -1.66
C LYS A 7 23.93 -15.41 -2.21
N THR A 8 23.13 -16.21 -1.50
CA THR A 8 21.77 -16.57 -1.94
C THR A 8 20.70 -15.83 -1.15
N PHE A 9 19.53 -15.66 -1.75
CA PHE A 9 18.40 -15.00 -1.12
C PHE A 9 17.96 -15.68 0.19
N ARG A 10 17.85 -17.02 0.22
CA ARG A 10 17.46 -17.75 1.43
C ARG A 10 18.47 -17.58 2.56
N CYS A 11 19.75 -17.57 2.23
CA CYS A 11 20.82 -17.29 3.19
C CYS A 11 20.71 -15.88 3.79
N ARG A 12 20.46 -14.85 2.97
CA ARG A 12 20.22 -13.48 3.46
C ARG A 12 18.94 -13.40 4.30
N TYR A 13 17.86 -14.03 3.86
CA TYR A 13 16.60 -14.05 4.59
C TYR A 13 16.75 -14.62 6.02
N HIS A 14 17.49 -15.72 6.18
CA HIS A 14 17.68 -16.37 7.48
C HIS A 14 18.82 -15.76 8.32
N ASN A 15 19.91 -15.31 7.69
CA ASN A 15 21.18 -15.01 8.37
C ASN A 15 21.67 -13.56 8.17
N ALA A 16 20.91 -12.67 7.52
CA ALA A 16 21.36 -11.29 7.32
C ALA A 16 21.46 -10.55 8.67
N PRO A 17 22.56 -9.78 8.88
CA PRO A 17 22.62 -8.74 9.88
C PRO A 17 21.46 -7.76 9.64
N GLY A 18 20.64 -7.51 10.66
CA GLY A 18 19.42 -6.71 10.54
C GLY A 18 18.12 -7.51 10.33
N GLY A 19 18.20 -8.83 10.06
CA GLY A 19 17.05 -9.74 10.16
C GLY A 19 15.94 -9.54 9.12
N LEU A 20 16.26 -9.67 7.83
CA LEU A 20 15.30 -9.58 6.70
C LEU A 20 14.00 -10.39 6.90
N ARG A 21 14.08 -11.59 7.50
CA ARG A 21 12.90 -12.36 7.88
C ARG A 21 11.98 -11.61 8.82
N LYS A 22 12.55 -10.97 9.84
CA LYS A 22 11.82 -10.16 10.81
C LYS A 22 11.24 -8.92 10.14
N GLU A 23 11.99 -8.25 9.28
CA GLU A 23 11.51 -7.08 8.53
C GLU A 23 10.27 -7.41 7.68
N TYR A 24 10.31 -8.49 6.89
CA TYR A 24 9.17 -8.89 6.05
C TYR A 24 7.99 -9.44 6.84
N MET A 25 8.25 -10.08 7.97
CA MET A 25 7.20 -10.46 8.91
C MET A 25 6.55 -9.20 9.49
N ASP A 26 7.34 -8.30 10.07
CA ASP A 26 6.89 -7.09 10.74
C ASP A 26 6.09 -6.20 9.80
N ALA A 27 6.54 -6.00 8.55
CA ALA A 27 5.79 -5.21 7.58
C ALA A 27 4.39 -5.79 7.33
N GLN A 28 4.28 -7.11 7.09
CA GLN A 28 2.98 -7.75 6.86
C GLN A 28 2.10 -7.74 8.10
N LEU A 29 2.65 -7.94 9.30
CA LEU A 29 1.88 -7.88 10.54
C LEU A 29 1.40 -6.46 10.81
N ARG A 30 2.25 -5.44 10.65
CA ARG A 30 1.89 -4.04 10.92
C ARG A 30 0.88 -3.50 9.91
N THR A 31 1.03 -3.79 8.62
CA THR A 31 0.01 -3.45 7.62
C THR A 31 -1.31 -4.16 7.92
N SER A 32 -1.27 -5.42 8.37
CA SER A 32 -2.49 -6.15 8.76
C SER A 32 -3.24 -5.48 9.90
N ILE A 33 -2.54 -4.84 10.84
CA ILE A 33 -3.16 -4.08 11.94
C ILE A 33 -3.85 -2.82 11.44
N CYS A 34 -3.28 -2.12 10.44
CA CYS A 34 -3.93 -0.97 9.82
C CYS A 34 -5.27 -1.39 9.20
N VAL A 35 -5.23 -2.47 8.42
CA VAL A 35 -6.42 -3.05 7.79
C VAL A 35 -7.47 -3.47 8.83
N TRP A 36 -7.04 -4.13 9.92
CA TRP A 36 -7.93 -4.53 11.02
C TRP A 36 -8.55 -3.34 11.76
N PHE A 37 -7.80 -2.26 11.94
CA PHE A 37 -8.27 -1.02 12.56
C PHE A 37 -9.49 -0.45 11.82
N LEU A 38 -9.44 -0.40 10.48
CA LEU A 38 -10.57 0.02 9.65
C LEU A 38 -11.76 -0.95 9.78
N VAL A 39 -11.49 -2.27 9.73
CA VAL A 39 -12.53 -3.31 9.79
C VAL A 39 -13.37 -3.22 11.08
N ILE A 40 -12.75 -2.98 12.23
CA ILE A 40 -13.50 -2.88 13.50
C ILE A 40 -14.52 -1.75 13.46
N GLY A 41 -14.11 -0.57 12.96
CA GLY A 41 -15.01 0.57 12.84
C GLY A 41 -16.19 0.27 11.91
N LEU A 42 -15.90 -0.37 10.78
CA LEU A 42 -16.91 -0.62 9.74
C LEU A 42 -17.85 -1.79 10.03
N LYS A 43 -17.43 -2.78 10.83
CA LYS A 43 -18.28 -3.92 11.21
C LYS A 43 -19.56 -3.50 11.93
N ASN A 44 -19.52 -2.37 12.63
CA ASN A 44 -20.67 -1.81 13.34
C ASN A 44 -21.38 -0.69 12.57
N SER A 45 -20.95 -0.39 11.34
CA SER A 45 -21.56 0.66 10.51
C SER A 45 -23.03 0.35 10.22
N SER A 46 -23.90 1.36 10.30
CA SER A 46 -25.31 1.27 9.88
C SER A 46 -25.45 0.99 8.37
N GLU A 47 -24.44 1.37 7.58
CA GLU A 47 -24.43 1.20 6.13
C GLU A 47 -24.16 -0.26 5.73
N ARG A 48 -25.20 -0.91 5.17
CA ARG A 48 -25.15 -2.34 4.80
C ARG A 48 -24.01 -2.64 3.81
N ARG A 49 -23.77 -1.76 2.84
CA ARG A 49 -22.72 -1.96 1.82
C ARG A 49 -21.31 -1.90 2.41
N LEU A 50 -21.04 -0.91 3.25
CA LEU A 50 -19.76 -0.79 3.97
C LEU A 50 -19.53 -1.98 4.91
N ARG A 51 -20.57 -2.39 5.64
CA ARG A 51 -20.51 -3.57 6.52
C ARG A 51 -20.18 -4.85 5.73
N ALA A 52 -20.81 -5.06 4.58
CA ALA A 52 -20.54 -6.22 3.73
C ALA A 52 -19.10 -6.24 3.19
N ARG A 53 -18.54 -5.09 2.81
CA ARG A 53 -17.13 -4.97 2.41
C ARG A 53 -16.19 -5.24 3.58
N ALA A 54 -16.47 -4.70 4.77
CA ALA A 54 -15.69 -4.95 5.98
C ALA A 54 -15.67 -6.44 6.37
N MET A 55 -16.81 -7.13 6.26
CA MET A 55 -16.88 -8.59 6.46
C MET A 55 -16.08 -9.37 5.41
N SER A 56 -16.14 -8.95 4.15
CA SER A 56 -15.36 -9.57 3.06
C SER A 56 -13.86 -9.38 3.26
N LEU A 57 -13.47 -8.22 3.77
CA LEU A 57 -12.09 -7.90 4.12
C LEU A 57 -11.63 -8.74 5.31
N ASP A 58 -12.43 -8.84 6.37
CA ASP A 58 -12.16 -9.68 7.54
C ASP A 58 -11.96 -11.16 7.18
N ALA A 59 -12.77 -11.67 6.24
CA ALA A 59 -12.63 -13.03 5.71
C ALA A 59 -11.29 -13.28 5.00
N CYS A 60 -10.61 -12.23 4.51
CA CYS A 60 -9.25 -12.34 3.96
C CYS A 60 -8.16 -12.32 5.04
N MET A 61 -8.42 -11.68 6.18
CA MET A 61 -7.43 -11.47 7.25
C MET A 61 -7.11 -12.76 8.01
N GLU A 62 -8.13 -13.56 8.33
CA GLU A 62 -7.95 -14.80 9.10
C GLU A 62 -7.05 -15.83 8.37
N PRO A 63 -7.29 -16.16 7.08
CA PRO A 63 -6.36 -16.99 6.30
C PRO A 63 -4.96 -16.39 6.20
N LEU A 64 -4.85 -15.06 6.09
CA LEU A 64 -3.57 -14.36 6.01
C LEU A 64 -2.77 -14.56 7.30
N TYR A 65 -3.35 -14.32 8.47
CA TYR A 65 -2.67 -14.53 9.74
C TYR A 65 -2.23 -15.97 9.95
N ARG A 66 -3.08 -16.94 9.56
CA ARG A 66 -2.73 -18.36 9.62
C ARG A 66 -1.51 -18.68 8.76
N ASP A 67 -1.50 -18.20 7.52
CA ASP A 67 -0.41 -18.44 6.57
C ASP A 67 0.88 -17.75 7.02
N LEU A 68 0.79 -16.50 7.49
CA LEU A 68 1.93 -15.77 8.04
C LEU A 68 2.50 -16.48 9.26
N ARG A 69 1.65 -16.95 10.18
CA ARG A 69 2.08 -17.67 11.37
C ARG A 69 2.77 -18.99 11.02
N GLY A 70 2.22 -19.76 10.08
CA GLY A 70 2.83 -20.99 9.61
C GLY A 70 4.18 -20.75 8.92
N PHE A 71 4.25 -19.74 8.05
CA PHE A 71 5.45 -19.44 7.26
C PHE A 71 6.57 -18.82 8.09
N PHE A 72 6.25 -17.85 8.95
CA PHE A 72 7.23 -17.13 9.76
C PHE A 72 7.45 -17.77 11.13
N GLY A 73 6.62 -18.69 11.60
CA GLY A 73 6.82 -19.43 12.85
C GLY A 73 6.95 -18.52 14.07
N TYR A 74 6.13 -17.49 14.19
CA TYR A 74 6.18 -16.54 15.31
C TYR A 74 5.22 -16.93 16.45
N SER A 75 5.60 -16.56 17.68
CA SER A 75 4.77 -16.70 18.88
C SER A 75 3.83 -15.50 19.07
N ASN A 76 2.84 -15.61 19.96
CA ASN A 76 1.98 -14.47 20.32
C ASN A 76 2.81 -13.29 20.88
N ALA A 77 3.85 -13.58 21.67
CA ALA A 77 4.73 -12.53 22.17
C ALA A 77 5.48 -11.80 21.05
N ALA A 78 5.96 -12.52 20.03
CA ALA A 78 6.61 -11.91 18.88
C ALA A 78 5.62 -11.09 18.03
N PHE A 79 4.38 -11.56 17.89
CA PHE A 79 3.30 -10.80 17.27
C PHE A 79 3.05 -9.49 18.02
N ASP A 80 2.84 -9.54 19.34
CA ASP A 80 2.55 -8.37 20.17
C ASP A 80 3.67 -7.33 20.11
N VAL A 81 4.93 -7.78 20.18
CA VAL A 81 6.09 -6.90 20.07
C VAL A 81 6.14 -6.21 18.70
N SER A 82 5.78 -6.91 17.64
CA SER A 82 5.77 -6.39 16.28
C SER A 82 4.65 -5.38 16.03
N THR A 83 3.46 -5.64 16.56
CA THR A 83 2.22 -4.91 16.25
C THR A 83 1.87 -3.80 17.24
N ARG A 84 2.25 -3.92 18.51
CA ARG A 84 1.91 -2.92 19.55
C ARG A 84 2.32 -1.48 19.19
N PRO A 85 3.50 -1.21 18.58
CA PRO A 85 3.86 0.15 18.18
C PRO A 85 2.88 0.73 17.15
N ILE A 86 2.52 -0.02 16.11
CA ILE A 86 1.58 0.44 15.08
C ILE A 86 0.17 0.60 15.66
N THR A 87 -0.27 -0.32 16.52
CA THR A 87 -1.58 -0.19 17.19
C THR A 87 -1.66 1.10 18.00
N ARG A 88 -0.63 1.42 18.80
CA ARG A 88 -0.57 2.66 19.58
C ARG A 88 -0.56 3.90 18.68
N LEU A 89 0.19 3.87 17.58
CA LEU A 89 0.22 4.96 16.62
C LEU A 89 -1.19 5.21 16.04
N LEU A 90 -1.88 4.17 15.56
CA LEU A 90 -3.22 4.31 14.98
C LEU A 90 -4.22 4.92 15.97
N PHE A 91 -4.23 4.46 17.22
CA PHE A 91 -5.10 5.05 18.26
C PHE A 91 -4.70 6.47 18.69
N SER A 92 -3.46 6.88 18.43
CA SER A 92 -3.02 8.27 18.66
C SER A 92 -3.41 9.20 17.51
N LEU A 93 -3.42 8.70 16.27
CA LEU A 93 -3.82 9.45 15.08
C LEU A 93 -5.34 9.56 14.98
N TRP A 94 -6.05 8.50 15.35
CA TRP A 94 -7.51 8.41 15.31
C TRP A 94 -8.07 7.94 16.65
N PRO A 95 -8.24 8.86 17.62
CA PRO A 95 -8.79 8.53 18.92
C PRO A 95 -10.24 8.04 18.82
N SER A 96 -10.60 7.02 19.60
CA SER A 96 -11.94 6.39 19.57
C SER A 96 -13.11 7.31 19.94
N ARG A 97 -12.84 8.54 20.38
CA ARG A 97 -13.85 9.53 20.79
C ARG A 97 -14.18 10.55 19.71
N GLN A 98 -13.50 10.51 18.57
CA GLN A 98 -13.72 11.45 17.47
C GLN A 98 -14.24 10.71 16.24
N PRO A 99 -15.23 11.27 15.52
CA PRO A 99 -15.61 10.77 14.21
C PRO A 99 -14.39 10.82 13.29
N VAL A 100 -14.18 9.74 12.53
CA VAL A 100 -13.10 9.64 11.56
C VAL A 100 -13.71 9.46 10.20
N ASP A 101 -13.22 10.20 9.22
CA ASP A 101 -13.62 10.02 7.83
C ASP A 101 -13.11 8.67 7.31
N ILE A 102 -14.04 7.81 6.92
CA ILE A 102 -13.74 6.45 6.44
C ILE A 102 -13.01 6.49 5.10
N THR A 103 -13.36 7.46 4.23
CA THR A 103 -12.72 7.68 2.93
C THR A 103 -11.25 8.04 3.13
N HIS A 104 -10.99 8.94 4.07
CA HIS A 104 -9.64 9.35 4.47
C HIS A 104 -8.77 8.18 4.95
N VAL A 105 -9.30 7.36 5.87
CA VAL A 105 -8.58 6.19 6.38
C VAL A 105 -8.37 5.13 5.29
N ALA A 106 -9.38 4.90 4.44
CA ALA A 106 -9.29 3.96 3.34
C ALA A 106 -8.23 4.38 2.31
N ALA A 107 -8.11 5.67 2.00
CA ALA A 107 -7.08 6.22 1.11
C ALA A 107 -5.66 5.90 1.60
N VAL A 108 -5.41 6.17 2.89
CA VAL A 108 -4.10 5.89 3.52
C VAL A 108 -3.82 4.39 3.52
N PHE A 109 -4.77 3.56 3.94
CA PHE A 109 -4.54 2.12 4.08
C PHE A 109 -4.45 1.39 2.74
N SER A 110 -5.20 1.80 1.72
CA SER A 110 -5.03 1.26 0.36
C SER A 110 -3.61 1.51 -0.14
N SER A 111 -3.10 2.74 0.03
CA SER A 111 -1.73 3.11 -0.35
C SER A 111 -0.67 2.27 0.37
N LEU A 112 -0.83 2.03 1.67
CA LEU A 112 0.07 1.17 2.46
C LEU A 112 0.03 -0.31 2.02
N VAL A 113 -1.14 -0.83 1.67
CA VAL A 113 -1.29 -2.20 1.19
C VAL A 113 -0.64 -2.37 -0.18
N SER A 114 -0.83 -1.40 -1.06
CA SER A 114 -0.21 -1.44 -2.38
C SER A 114 1.31 -1.37 -2.31
N ASP A 115 1.87 -0.48 -1.47
CA ASP A 115 3.32 -0.40 -1.25
C ASP A 115 3.88 -1.68 -0.63
N LEU A 116 3.17 -2.29 0.33
CA LEU A 116 3.52 -3.61 0.86
C LEU A 116 3.60 -4.65 -0.27
N ARG A 117 2.58 -4.71 -1.13
CA ARG A 117 2.54 -5.68 -2.24
C ARG A 117 3.68 -5.46 -3.22
N PHE A 118 3.95 -4.21 -3.57
CA PHE A 118 5.04 -3.85 -4.45
C PHE A 118 6.40 -4.25 -3.87
N ARG A 119 6.68 -3.85 -2.62
CA ARG A 119 7.95 -4.12 -1.94
C ARG A 119 8.18 -5.60 -1.69
N LEU A 120 7.12 -6.36 -1.38
CA LEU A 120 7.21 -7.80 -1.11
C LEU A 120 7.08 -8.68 -2.35
N GLY A 121 6.67 -8.14 -3.51
CA GLY A 121 6.58 -8.87 -4.77
C GLY A 121 7.84 -9.70 -5.09
N PRO A 122 9.06 -9.11 -5.07
CA PRO A 122 10.30 -9.83 -5.31
C PRO A 122 10.66 -10.87 -4.24
N PHE A 123 10.11 -10.74 -3.02
CA PHE A 123 10.25 -11.73 -1.96
C PHE A 123 9.29 -12.89 -2.21
N TRP A 124 8.01 -12.61 -2.47
CA TRP A 124 6.98 -13.61 -2.75
C TRP A 124 7.27 -14.43 -4.00
N ALA A 125 7.88 -13.84 -5.04
CA ALA A 125 8.32 -14.56 -6.23
C ALA A 125 9.37 -15.67 -5.94
N LYS A 126 10.00 -15.65 -4.76
CA LYS A 126 11.00 -16.63 -4.32
C LYS A 126 10.45 -17.57 -3.25
N CYS A 127 9.22 -17.34 -2.80
CA CYS A 127 8.51 -18.20 -1.86
C CYS A 127 7.87 -19.38 -2.59
N PRO A 128 7.51 -20.46 -1.86
CA PRO A 128 6.75 -21.56 -2.43
C PRO A 128 5.43 -21.06 -3.04
N SER A 129 5.00 -21.66 -4.14
CA SER A 129 3.77 -21.29 -4.87
C SER A 129 2.50 -21.49 -4.05
N GLU A 130 2.57 -22.31 -3.00
CA GLU A 130 1.51 -22.55 -2.04
C GLU A 130 1.31 -21.37 -1.08
N MET A 131 2.25 -20.42 -1.02
CA MET A 131 2.11 -19.21 -0.20
C MET A 131 0.99 -18.33 -0.77
N ARG A 132 -0.15 -18.28 -0.08
CA ARG A 132 -1.33 -17.52 -0.55
C ARG A 132 -1.28 -16.03 -0.22
N ALA A 133 -0.33 -15.59 0.61
CA ALA A 133 -0.18 -14.18 1.00
C ALA A 133 -0.26 -13.19 -0.17
N PRO A 134 0.38 -13.40 -1.34
CA PRO A 134 0.26 -12.47 -2.47
C PRO A 134 -1.18 -12.31 -2.97
N ARG A 135 -1.91 -13.43 -3.07
CA ARG A 135 -3.32 -13.45 -3.49
C ARG A 135 -4.24 -12.84 -2.44
N LEU A 136 -3.97 -13.09 -1.16
CA LEU A 136 -4.74 -12.55 -0.04
C LEU A 136 -4.56 -11.04 0.07
N TRP A 137 -3.33 -10.53 -0.03
CA TRP A 137 -3.06 -9.10 -0.08
C TRP A 137 -3.69 -8.42 -1.30
N ALA A 138 -3.70 -9.07 -2.47
CA ALA A 138 -4.43 -8.57 -3.62
C ALA A 138 -5.96 -8.54 -3.40
N GLY A 139 -6.48 -9.49 -2.62
CA GLY A 139 -7.88 -9.49 -2.19
C GLY A 139 -8.20 -8.34 -1.26
N ILE A 140 -7.33 -8.09 -0.27
CA ILE A 140 -7.46 -7.00 0.70
C ILE A 140 -7.44 -5.64 0.00
N GLU A 141 -6.49 -5.40 -0.90
CA GLU A 141 -6.41 -4.14 -1.67
C GLU A 141 -7.71 -3.87 -2.43
N ARG A 142 -8.24 -4.85 -3.18
CA ARG A 142 -9.51 -4.70 -3.89
C ARG A 142 -10.70 -4.38 -2.97
N GLN A 143 -10.69 -4.88 -1.74
CA GLN A 143 -11.75 -4.55 -0.78
C GLN A 143 -11.58 -3.15 -0.21
N LEU A 144 -10.35 -2.70 0.06
CA LEU A 144 -10.04 -1.35 0.50
C LEU A 144 -10.38 -0.32 -0.56
N ASP A 145 -9.99 -0.56 -1.82
CA ASP A 145 -10.35 0.30 -2.95
C ASP A 145 -11.86 0.44 -3.06
N GLY A 146 -12.60 -0.66 -2.92
CA GLY A 146 -14.06 -0.59 -2.93
C GLY A 146 -14.69 0.14 -1.73
N ILE A 147 -13.99 0.26 -0.61
CA ILE A 147 -14.42 1.10 0.54
C ILE A 147 -14.12 2.56 0.23
N TYR A 148 -12.96 2.85 -0.35
CA TYR A 148 -12.59 4.18 -0.83
C TYR A 148 -13.58 4.68 -1.89
N ASP A 149 -13.83 3.91 -2.95
CA ASP A 149 -14.78 4.22 -4.02
C ASP A 149 -16.22 4.38 -3.51
N TYR A 150 -16.55 3.82 -2.35
CA TYR A 150 -17.87 4.06 -1.74
C TYR A 150 -17.96 5.45 -1.10
N GLY A 151 -16.86 5.92 -0.52
CA GLY A 151 -16.75 7.23 0.10
C GLY A 151 -16.45 8.37 -0.87
N ASP A 152 -15.86 8.05 -2.03
CA ASP A 152 -15.57 8.96 -3.13
C ASP A 152 -16.01 8.32 -4.48
N PRO A 153 -17.33 8.18 -4.73
CA PRO A 153 -17.85 7.45 -5.89
C PRO A 153 -17.55 8.12 -7.23
N ASP A 154 -17.46 9.45 -7.23
CA ASP A 154 -17.18 10.24 -8.42
C ASP A 154 -15.67 10.44 -8.63
N GLY A 155 -14.83 10.02 -7.66
CA GLY A 155 -13.38 10.16 -7.72
C GLY A 155 -12.95 11.62 -7.72
N THR A 156 -13.74 12.49 -7.07
CA THR A 156 -13.48 13.93 -7.02
C THR A 156 -12.44 14.27 -5.97
N GLU A 157 -12.16 13.36 -5.02
CA GLU A 157 -11.28 13.60 -3.87
C GLU A 157 -11.69 14.83 -3.03
N ASP A 158 -12.96 15.24 -3.14
CA ASP A 158 -13.55 16.35 -2.38
C ASP A 158 -14.19 15.83 -1.10
N TYR A 159 -13.37 15.17 -0.27
CA TYR A 159 -13.76 14.71 1.06
C TYR A 159 -12.93 15.43 2.14
N PRO A 160 -13.49 15.61 3.35
CA PRO A 160 -12.78 16.21 4.47
C PRO A 160 -11.40 15.58 4.71
N HIS A 161 -10.41 16.42 5.00
CA HIS A 161 -9.06 15.99 5.39
C HIS A 161 -8.24 15.28 4.29
N VAL A 162 -8.60 15.44 3.00
CA VAL A 162 -7.78 14.95 1.88
C VAL A 162 -6.31 15.43 1.98
N ASP A 163 -6.08 16.67 2.42
CA ASP A 163 -4.75 17.23 2.65
C ASP A 163 -3.92 16.51 3.73
N GLU A 164 -4.59 15.76 4.62
CA GLU A 164 -3.94 15.03 5.71
C GLU A 164 -3.57 13.59 5.32
N VAL A 165 -4.01 13.10 4.15
CA VAL A 165 -3.72 11.74 3.66
C VAL A 165 -2.21 11.49 3.65
N GLN A 166 -1.44 12.36 2.97
CA GLN A 166 0.00 12.18 2.81
C GLN A 166 0.76 12.27 4.15
N PRO A 167 0.56 13.29 5.01
CA PRO A 167 1.17 13.32 6.34
C PRO A 167 0.89 12.08 7.22
N LEU A 168 -0.30 11.49 7.12
CA LEU A 168 -0.66 10.28 7.86
C LEU A 168 -0.04 9.03 7.23
N TYR A 169 -0.04 8.93 5.90
CA TYR A 169 0.67 7.89 5.18
C TYR A 169 2.13 7.84 5.59
N ASP A 170 2.85 8.97 5.57
CA ASP A 170 4.28 9.01 5.88
C ASP A 170 4.58 8.53 7.29
N ARG A 171 3.78 8.96 8.28
CA ARG A 171 3.93 8.52 9.68
C ARG A 171 3.71 7.02 9.84
N ILE A 172 2.65 6.49 9.22
CA ILE A 172 2.30 5.07 9.35
C ILE A 172 3.28 4.21 8.53
N HIS A 173 3.70 4.67 7.36
CA HIS A 173 4.74 4.05 6.55
C HIS A 173 6.04 3.95 7.35
N ALA A 174 6.50 5.02 8.00
CA ALA A 174 7.70 5.00 8.83
C ALA A 174 7.60 3.99 9.99
N ALA A 175 6.40 3.76 10.53
CA ALA A 175 6.19 2.73 11.56
C ALA A 175 6.18 1.30 10.99
N ILE A 176 5.70 1.09 9.76
CA ILE A 176 5.73 -0.21 9.06
C ILE A 176 7.15 -0.53 8.58
N TRP A 177 7.83 0.44 8.00
CA TRP A 177 9.14 0.33 7.36
C TRP A 177 10.18 1.32 7.94
N PRO A 178 10.59 1.18 9.21
CA PRO A 178 11.45 2.16 9.89
C PRO A 178 12.83 2.35 9.24
N SER A 179 13.31 1.35 8.51
CA SER A 179 14.58 1.36 7.81
C SER A 179 14.48 1.66 6.31
N ARG A 180 13.28 1.98 5.81
CA ARG A 180 13.09 2.36 4.41
C ARG A 180 12.33 3.68 4.31
N PRO A 181 12.86 4.67 3.57
CA PRO A 181 12.11 5.89 3.32
C PRO A 181 10.84 5.55 2.53
N ALA A 182 9.83 6.41 2.71
CA ALA A 182 8.67 6.44 1.83
C ALA A 182 9.13 6.56 0.37
N PRO A 183 8.38 5.99 -0.59
CA PRO A 183 8.67 6.19 -2.00
C PRO A 183 8.75 7.69 -2.31
N GLU A 184 9.79 8.10 -3.02
CA GLU A 184 9.92 9.48 -3.46
C GLU A 184 8.94 9.71 -4.63
N MET A 185 7.94 10.56 -4.37
CA MET A 185 6.97 11.04 -5.36
C MET A 185 7.68 11.84 -6.45
N ARG A 186 7.35 11.60 -7.74
CA ARG A 186 7.95 12.36 -8.84
C ARG A 186 6.94 12.68 -9.94
N LEU A 187 6.73 13.97 -10.19
CA LEU A 187 6.04 14.53 -11.36
C LEU A 187 7.07 14.99 -12.39
N TYR A 188 6.83 14.72 -13.67
CA TYR A 188 7.65 15.20 -14.78
C TYR A 188 6.78 15.84 -15.87
N LEU A 189 7.28 16.91 -16.48
CA LEU A 189 6.68 17.53 -17.66
C LEU A 189 7.51 17.16 -18.89
N SER A 190 6.90 16.55 -19.91
CA SER A 190 7.55 16.24 -21.19
C SER A 190 6.57 16.42 -22.33
N GLY A 191 6.81 17.44 -23.17
CA GLY A 191 5.82 17.92 -24.13
C GLY A 191 4.63 18.58 -23.43
N GLU A 192 3.42 18.38 -23.95
CA GLU A 192 2.16 18.89 -23.38
C GLU A 192 1.53 17.92 -22.35
N ARG A 193 2.33 17.05 -21.72
CA ARG A 193 1.83 15.95 -20.88
C ARG A 193 2.53 15.87 -19.53
N PHE A 194 1.75 15.60 -18.49
CA PHE A 194 2.23 15.28 -17.15
C PHE A 194 2.51 13.79 -17.00
N TRP A 195 3.67 13.47 -16.46
CA TRP A 195 4.14 12.11 -16.23
C TRP A 195 4.33 11.91 -14.75
N ILE A 196 3.69 10.90 -14.16
CA ILE A 196 3.78 10.67 -12.72
C ILE A 196 4.43 9.33 -12.47
N SER A 197 5.53 9.34 -11.73
CA SER A 197 6.06 8.11 -11.16
C SER A 197 5.38 7.90 -9.81
N ALA A 198 4.39 7.02 -9.81
CA ALA A 198 3.67 6.57 -8.63
C ALA A 198 3.48 5.05 -8.70
N GLN A 199 3.44 4.40 -7.56
CA GLN A 199 3.10 2.98 -7.45
C GLN A 199 1.61 2.71 -7.64
N THR A 200 0.74 3.65 -7.28
CA THR A 200 -0.74 3.49 -7.35
C THR A 200 -1.45 4.65 -8.02
N LYS A 201 -2.71 4.43 -8.45
CA LYS A 201 -3.54 5.50 -9.04
C LYS A 201 -3.86 6.59 -8.02
N ALA A 202 -4.09 6.23 -6.76
CA ALA A 202 -4.32 7.19 -5.69
C ALA A 202 -3.06 8.06 -5.45
N GLU A 203 -1.88 7.43 -5.40
CA GLU A 203 -0.60 8.15 -5.30
C GLU A 203 -0.35 9.05 -6.53
N ALA A 204 -0.74 8.60 -7.74
CA ALA A 204 -0.63 9.42 -8.93
C ALA A 204 -1.55 10.66 -8.87
N ARG A 205 -2.77 10.50 -8.34
CA ARG A 205 -3.72 11.60 -8.14
C ARG A 205 -3.23 12.58 -7.09
N GLU A 206 -2.72 12.08 -5.97
CA GLU A 206 -2.15 12.93 -4.92
C GLU A 206 -0.97 13.76 -5.43
N ILE A 207 -0.09 13.19 -6.25
CA ILE A 207 1.01 13.93 -6.88
C ILE A 207 0.47 15.04 -7.79
N LEU A 208 -0.54 14.76 -8.61
CA LEU A 208 -1.18 15.79 -9.43
C LEU A 208 -1.78 16.89 -8.56
N ARG A 209 -2.50 16.52 -7.50
CA ARG A 209 -3.15 17.45 -6.59
C ARG A 209 -2.13 18.37 -5.91
N VAL A 210 -1.06 17.80 -5.32
CA VAL A 210 -0.04 18.54 -4.56
C VAL A 210 0.82 19.43 -5.48
N GLU A 211 1.27 18.91 -6.61
CA GLU A 211 2.24 19.61 -7.47
C GLU A 211 1.58 20.57 -8.47
N THR A 212 0.32 20.33 -8.85
CA THR A 212 -0.38 21.13 -9.88
C THR A 212 -1.65 21.82 -9.39
N GLY A 213 -2.16 21.46 -8.20
CA GLY A 213 -3.43 21.98 -7.68
C GLY A 213 -4.66 21.48 -8.43
N LEU A 214 -4.51 20.51 -9.34
CA LEU A 214 -5.60 19.98 -10.16
C LEU A 214 -6.29 18.82 -9.44
N VAL A 215 -7.63 18.87 -9.41
CA VAL A 215 -8.49 17.89 -8.73
C VAL A 215 -9.44 17.24 -9.75
N GLY A 216 -9.76 15.96 -9.59
CA GLY A 216 -10.73 15.26 -10.47
C GLY A 216 -10.20 14.90 -11.86
N LEU A 217 -8.88 14.88 -12.07
CA LEU A 217 -8.31 14.53 -13.36
C LEU A 217 -8.53 13.03 -13.68
N PRO A 218 -8.98 12.70 -14.90
CA PRO A 218 -9.10 11.31 -15.34
C PRO A 218 -7.72 10.67 -15.50
N VAL A 219 -7.26 9.95 -14.46
CA VAL A 219 -6.01 9.18 -14.51
C VAL A 219 -6.20 7.87 -15.29
N LYS A 220 -5.85 7.92 -16.58
CA LYS A 220 -5.81 6.74 -17.45
C LYS A 220 -4.41 6.13 -17.41
N GLY A 221 -4.24 5.03 -16.67
CA GLY A 221 -3.00 4.24 -16.71
C GLY A 221 -2.75 3.68 -18.12
N ILE A 222 -1.48 3.61 -18.51
CA ILE A 222 -1.05 3.25 -19.87
C ILE A 222 -0.28 1.94 -19.82
N ALA A 223 -0.63 0.98 -20.68
CA ALA A 223 0.08 -0.29 -20.74
C ALA A 223 1.50 -0.09 -21.31
N LEU A 224 2.49 -0.89 -20.85
CA LEU A 224 3.90 -0.73 -21.25
C LEU A 224 4.14 -0.71 -22.77
N GLY A 225 3.33 -1.43 -23.54
CA GLY A 225 3.39 -1.49 -25.01
C GLY A 225 2.44 -0.55 -25.75
N GLU A 226 1.60 0.23 -25.05
CA GLU A 226 0.69 1.19 -25.66
C GLU A 226 1.48 2.42 -26.14
N ARG A 227 1.21 2.83 -27.39
CA ARG A 227 1.94 3.93 -28.05
C ARG A 227 1.31 5.29 -27.81
N LEU A 228 2.23 6.22 -27.55
CA LEU A 228 2.12 7.66 -27.43
C LEU A 228 1.46 8.34 -28.63
N SER A 229 0.88 9.54 -28.46
CA SER A 229 0.65 10.43 -29.61
C SER A 229 1.96 10.90 -30.23
N ASP A 230 3.05 10.90 -29.46
CA ASP A 230 4.42 11.16 -29.88
C ASP A 230 5.15 9.89 -30.34
N GLY A 231 4.45 8.76 -30.46
CA GLY A 231 4.96 7.50 -30.99
C GLY A 231 5.76 6.63 -30.01
N ARG A 232 6.12 7.16 -28.83
CA ARG A 232 6.89 6.44 -27.78
C ARG A 232 5.99 5.54 -26.94
N THR A 233 6.52 4.46 -26.38
CA THR A 233 5.78 3.57 -25.47
C THR A 233 5.99 3.97 -24.01
N ALA A 234 5.05 3.58 -23.14
CA ALA A 234 5.22 3.70 -21.70
C ALA A 234 6.51 3.03 -21.19
N GLY A 235 6.90 1.87 -21.76
CA GLY A 235 8.16 1.20 -21.43
C GLY A 235 9.41 1.99 -21.79
N GLU A 236 9.42 2.68 -22.93
CA GLU A 236 10.53 3.54 -23.36
C GLU A 236 10.68 4.77 -22.44
N LEU A 237 9.57 5.32 -21.97
CA LEU A 237 9.55 6.50 -21.09
C LEU A 237 9.98 6.15 -19.67
N LEU A 238 9.57 4.98 -19.16
CA LEU A 238 10.05 4.46 -17.89
C LEU A 238 11.56 4.15 -17.94
N SER A 239 12.07 3.73 -19.10
CA SER A 239 13.50 3.50 -19.29
C SER A 239 14.31 4.79 -19.22
N LEU A 240 13.77 5.92 -19.71
CA LEU A 240 14.37 7.25 -19.59
C LEU A 240 14.30 7.81 -18.15
N ALA A 241 13.23 7.50 -17.41
CA ALA A 241 13.06 7.92 -16.02
C ALA A 241 13.85 7.07 -14.99
N GLY A 242 14.63 6.07 -15.46
CA GLY A 242 15.47 5.23 -14.60
C GLY A 242 14.77 3.99 -14.02
N GLY A 243 13.72 3.49 -14.67
CA GLY A 243 13.17 2.14 -14.42
C GLY A 243 12.29 1.97 -13.18
N LYS A 244 11.84 3.06 -12.55
CA LYS A 244 10.79 2.98 -11.51
C LYS A 244 9.42 2.80 -12.18
N PRO A 245 8.57 1.84 -11.75
CA PRO A 245 7.20 1.75 -12.26
C PRO A 245 6.43 3.03 -11.93
N GLY A 246 5.67 3.53 -12.90
CA GLY A 246 4.95 4.80 -12.81
C GLY A 246 3.59 4.72 -13.51
N ILE A 247 2.66 5.57 -13.08
CA ILE A 247 1.35 5.73 -13.70
C ILE A 247 1.40 6.99 -14.56
N ILE A 248 1.31 6.77 -15.86
CA ILE A 248 1.29 7.85 -16.83
C ILE A 248 -0.14 8.35 -16.92
N ALA A 249 -0.38 9.64 -16.67
CA ALA A 249 -1.68 10.27 -16.83
C ALA A 249 -1.65 11.25 -18.01
N LEU A 250 -2.79 11.49 -18.63
CA LEU A 250 -2.97 12.59 -19.57
C LEU A 250 -3.83 13.63 -18.87
N ALA A 251 -3.31 14.84 -18.68
CA ALA A 251 -4.17 15.98 -18.39
C ALA A 251 -4.87 16.36 -19.70
N GLN A 252 -6.19 16.50 -19.67
CA GLN A 252 -6.99 17.08 -20.73
C GLN A 252 -7.44 18.48 -20.30
#